data_AF-A0A2N2S645-F1
#
_entry.id   AF-A0A2N2S645-F1
#
_cell.length_a   1.000
_cell.length_b   1.000
_cell.length_c   1.000
_cell.angle_alpha   90.00
_cell.angle_beta   90.00
_cell.angle_gamma   90.00
#
_symmetry.space_group_name_H-M   'P 1'
#
loop_
_entity.id
_entity.type
_entity.pdbx_description
1 polymer ?
#
loop_
_entity_poly.entity_id
_entity_poly.type
_entity_poly.pdbx_seq_one_letter_code
_entity_poly.pdbx_strand_id
1 'polypeptide(L)'
;INSRYLDDKAAVAALLTACKAVRDHKLQLPVDVHPLLTITEEVGSGASAALHGQIAEILSLDISIAAPGQNTSEHAATICMQDMSGPFDYHLTHKLISLAKENDIAHRRDIFRYYRSDSAAAVEAGNDIRTALIGFGADASHGQERTHRDALVALTQLVIAYMISEPVARRDSHSMGSLEGFTEQLRPQDMVLPTTPLPTPEEFLDTPFSVTPSERL
;
A
#
# COMPACT_ATOMS: atom_id res chain seq x y z
N ILE A 1 10.37 16.95 -7.63
CA ILE A 1 11.58 16.82 -6.78
C ILE A 1 12.50 15.85 -7.48
N ASN A 2 13.75 16.23 -7.73
CA ASN A 2 14.76 15.35 -8.32
C ASN A 2 15.86 15.17 -7.28
N SER A 3 16.11 13.94 -6.85
CA SER A 3 17.09 13.64 -5.79
C SER A 3 17.61 12.21 -5.92
N ARG A 4 18.56 11.84 -5.08
CA ARG A 4 18.88 10.45 -4.76
C ARG A 4 18.27 10.07 -3.42
N TYR A 5 18.02 8.78 -3.23
CA TYR A 5 17.47 8.18 -2.01
C TYR A 5 16.06 8.68 -1.67
N LEU A 6 15.25 9.04 -2.68
CA LEU A 6 13.82 9.24 -2.48
C LEU A 6 13.17 7.92 -2.05
N ASP A 7 13.61 6.81 -2.63
CA ASP A 7 13.39 5.47 -2.13
C ASP A 7 14.30 5.21 -0.89
N ASP A 8 13.79 5.08 0.34
CA ASP A 8 12.42 5.39 0.78
C ASP A 8 12.34 6.64 1.69
N LYS A 9 13.36 7.53 1.64
CA LYS A 9 13.39 8.72 2.52
C LYS A 9 12.24 9.69 2.27
N ALA A 10 11.61 9.65 1.09
CA ALA A 10 10.46 10.50 0.80
C ALA A 10 9.21 10.04 1.58
N ALA A 11 8.97 8.73 1.71
CA ALA A 11 7.91 8.22 2.58
C ALA A 11 8.25 8.43 4.06
N VAL A 12 9.52 8.29 4.47
CA VAL A 12 9.95 8.66 5.83
C VAL A 12 9.61 10.13 6.13
N ALA A 13 9.88 11.03 5.19
CA ALA A 13 9.53 12.44 5.34
C ALA A 13 8.01 12.65 5.42
N ALA A 14 7.21 11.92 4.64
CA ALA A 14 5.75 11.95 4.70
C ALA A 14 5.23 11.46 6.07
N LEU A 15 5.74 10.34 6.57
CA LEU A 15 5.39 9.79 7.89
C LEU A 15 5.72 10.76 9.03
N LEU A 16 6.94 11.31 9.04
CA LEU A 16 7.34 12.31 10.04
C LEU A 16 6.47 13.58 9.95
N THR A 17 6.05 13.97 8.75
CA THR A 17 5.13 15.10 8.54
C THR A 17 3.73 14.79 9.05
N ALA A 18 3.25 13.56 8.90
CA ALA A 18 1.98 13.11 9.46
C ALA A 18 2.01 13.13 11.00
N CYS A 19 3.05 12.56 11.63
CA CYS A 19 3.24 12.64 13.09
C CYS A 19 3.35 14.09 13.57
N LYS A 20 4.10 14.89 12.80
CA LYS A 20 4.03 16.35 12.65
C LYS A 20 2.66 16.94 12.97
N ALA A 21 1.78 16.74 12.00
CA ALA A 21 0.45 17.30 11.94
C ALA A 21 -0.43 16.81 13.10
N VAL A 22 -0.39 15.50 13.40
CA VAL A 22 -1.12 14.91 14.53
C VAL A 22 -0.79 15.64 15.84
N ARG A 23 0.50 15.85 16.13
CA ARG A 23 0.93 16.53 17.34
C ARG A 23 0.56 18.01 17.34
N ASP A 24 0.89 18.73 16.28
CA ASP A 24 0.71 20.18 16.22
C ASP A 24 -0.78 20.59 16.26
N HIS A 25 -1.65 19.76 15.67
CA HIS A 25 -3.09 19.97 15.66
C HIS A 25 -3.84 19.21 16.77
N LYS A 26 -3.14 18.47 17.63
CA LYS A 26 -3.71 17.67 18.74
C LYS A 26 -4.82 16.71 18.28
N LEU A 27 -4.61 16.08 17.12
CA LEU A 27 -5.56 15.12 16.58
C LEU A 27 -5.68 13.92 17.53
N GLN A 28 -6.90 13.43 17.71
CA GLN A 28 -7.16 12.28 18.58
C GLN A 28 -6.90 11.00 17.78
N LEU A 29 -6.12 10.10 18.35
CA LEU A 29 -5.85 8.78 17.78
C LEU A 29 -6.78 7.77 18.47
N PRO A 30 -7.62 7.03 17.71
CA PRO A 30 -8.55 6.06 18.29
C PRO A 30 -7.85 4.79 18.81
N VAL A 31 -6.61 4.57 18.40
CA VAL A 31 -5.70 3.48 18.81
C VAL A 31 -4.27 3.99 18.89
N ASP A 32 -3.38 3.22 19.52
CA ASP A 32 -1.95 3.51 19.54
C ASP A 32 -1.34 3.39 18.13
N VAL A 33 -0.56 4.39 17.74
CA VAL A 33 0.15 4.43 16.46
C VAL A 33 1.65 4.34 16.72
N HIS A 34 2.30 3.38 16.07
CA HIS A 34 3.73 3.13 16.20
C HIS A 34 4.44 3.40 14.87
N PRO A 35 5.00 4.60 14.64
CA PRO A 35 5.86 4.85 13.49
C PRO A 35 7.10 3.96 13.56
N LEU A 36 7.32 3.16 12.51
CA LEU A 36 8.44 2.23 12.39
C LEU A 36 9.27 2.62 11.17
N LEU A 37 10.59 2.68 11.35
CA LEU A 37 11.56 2.86 10.26
C LEU A 37 12.44 1.62 10.22
N THR A 38 12.30 0.81 9.18
CA THR A 38 13.15 -0.36 8.94
C THR A 38 14.45 0.11 8.28
N ILE A 39 15.57 -0.52 8.64
CA ILE A 39 16.91 -0.16 8.11
C ILE A 39 17.48 -1.23 7.16
N THR A 40 16.76 -2.33 6.99
CA THR A 40 17.18 -3.53 6.25
C THR A 40 16.09 -4.07 5.33
N GLU A 41 15.13 -3.23 4.91
CA GLU A 41 14.12 -3.57 3.89
C GLU A 41 14.83 -4.05 2.61
N GLU A 42 15.78 -3.25 2.12
CA GLU A 42 16.60 -3.47 0.90
C GLU A 42 17.43 -4.77 0.89
N VAL A 43 17.55 -5.45 2.03
CA VAL A 43 18.23 -6.75 2.17
C VAL A 43 17.29 -7.86 2.66
N GLY A 44 15.97 -7.62 2.60
CA GLY A 44 14.90 -8.59 2.81
C GLY A 44 14.58 -8.93 4.25
N SER A 45 15.18 -8.26 5.24
CA SER A 45 14.86 -8.47 6.66
C SER A 45 13.73 -7.57 7.14
N GLY A 46 13.63 -6.35 6.61
CA GLY A 46 12.42 -5.52 6.75
C GLY A 46 11.80 -5.42 8.14
N ALA A 47 10.47 -5.54 8.21
CA ALA A 47 9.68 -5.53 9.44
C ALA A 47 9.63 -6.88 10.20
N SER A 48 10.35 -7.92 9.74
CA SER A 48 10.24 -9.30 10.25
C SER A 48 10.43 -9.45 11.77
N ALA A 49 11.32 -8.65 12.35
CA ALA A 49 11.63 -8.67 13.78
C ALA A 49 11.08 -7.47 14.54
N ALA A 50 10.38 -6.53 13.89
CA ALA A 50 9.97 -5.28 14.54
C ALA A 50 8.59 -5.36 15.20
N LEU A 51 7.77 -6.32 14.77
CA LEU A 51 6.39 -6.46 15.20
C LEU A 51 6.32 -7.32 16.46
N HIS A 52 6.51 -6.68 17.62
CA HIS A 52 6.29 -7.31 18.92
C HIS A 52 5.01 -6.73 19.55
N GLY A 53 3.99 -7.57 19.78
CA GLY A 53 2.83 -7.19 20.60
C GLY A 53 1.46 -7.33 19.91
N GLN A 54 0.50 -6.50 20.35
CA GLN A 54 -0.89 -6.45 19.89
C GLN A 54 -1.04 -5.46 18.72
N ILE A 55 -0.52 -5.81 17.54
CA ILE A 55 -0.66 -4.98 16.32
C ILE A 55 -1.86 -5.50 15.52
N ALA A 56 -2.87 -4.65 15.32
CA ALA A 56 -4.05 -5.02 14.52
C ALA A 56 -3.80 -4.86 13.00
N GLU A 57 -3.07 -3.82 12.63
CA GLU A 57 -2.87 -3.42 11.23
C GLU A 57 -1.44 -2.92 11.02
N ILE A 58 -0.89 -3.22 9.85
CA ILE A 58 0.34 -2.61 9.33
C ILE A 58 0.05 -1.94 8.00
N LEU A 59 0.43 -0.67 7.92
CA LEU A 59 0.41 0.11 6.70
C LEU A 59 1.86 0.41 6.31
N SER A 60 2.39 -0.31 5.34
CA SER A 60 3.67 -0.01 4.71
C SER A 60 3.53 1.26 3.87
N LEU A 61 4.54 2.13 3.94
CA LEU A 61 4.69 3.26 3.05
C LEU A 61 5.95 3.01 2.22
N ASP A 62 5.88 3.17 0.91
CA ASP A 62 7.03 2.96 0.03
C ASP A 62 6.93 3.80 -1.26
N ILE A 63 7.93 3.73 -2.11
CA ILE A 63 7.88 4.23 -3.47
C ILE A 63 6.87 3.43 -4.31
N SER A 64 6.25 4.09 -5.29
CA SER A 64 5.39 3.45 -6.27
C SER A 64 5.83 3.89 -7.67
N ILE A 65 6.29 2.95 -8.49
CA ILE A 65 6.89 3.28 -9.78
C ILE A 65 5.82 3.59 -10.83
N ALA A 66 5.88 4.80 -11.37
CA ALA A 66 5.10 5.20 -12.53
C ALA A 66 5.81 4.71 -13.81
N ALA A 67 5.28 3.65 -14.42
CA ALA A 67 5.81 3.06 -15.65
C ALA A 67 4.68 2.69 -16.62
N PRO A 68 4.97 2.51 -17.93
CA PRO A 68 3.98 2.00 -18.88
C PRO A 68 3.37 0.67 -18.39
N GLY A 69 2.03 0.62 -18.35
CA GLY A 69 1.28 -0.55 -17.86
C GLY A 69 0.99 -0.54 -16.35
N GLN A 70 1.51 0.44 -15.59
CA GLN A 70 1.10 0.74 -14.22
C GLN A 70 0.05 1.85 -14.21
N ASN A 71 -0.82 1.85 -13.22
CA ASN A 71 -1.85 2.88 -13.02
C ASN A 71 -1.38 4.00 -12.05
N THR A 72 -0.21 3.82 -11.45
CA THR A 72 0.48 4.77 -10.58
C THR A 72 0.67 6.11 -11.27
N SER A 73 0.55 7.20 -10.51
CA SER A 73 0.73 8.56 -11.00
C SER A 73 1.65 9.34 -10.08
N GLU A 74 2.61 10.08 -10.64
CA GLU A 74 3.50 10.97 -9.89
C GLU A 74 2.77 12.09 -9.13
N HIS A 75 1.47 12.31 -9.40
CA HIS A 75 0.64 13.36 -8.77
C HIS A 75 -0.35 12.82 -7.72
N ALA A 76 -0.30 11.53 -7.39
CA ALA A 76 -1.25 10.89 -6.48
C ALA A 76 -0.57 9.89 -5.55
N ALA A 77 -1.24 9.55 -4.44
CA ALA A 77 -0.87 8.38 -3.65
C ALA A 77 -1.32 7.11 -4.39
N THR A 78 -0.51 6.06 -4.38
CA THR A 78 -0.92 4.74 -4.87
C THR A 78 -1.34 3.88 -3.68
N ILE A 79 -2.52 3.27 -3.77
CA ILE A 79 -2.96 2.19 -2.87
C ILE A 79 -2.66 0.89 -3.59
N CYS A 80 -1.68 0.13 -3.09
CA CYS A 80 -1.30 -1.13 -3.69
C CYS A 80 -2.32 -2.20 -3.32
N MET A 81 -2.84 -2.89 -4.34
CA MET A 81 -3.81 -3.95 -4.16
C MET A 81 -3.14 -5.32 -4.01
N GLN A 82 -1.93 -5.47 -4.56
CA GLN A 82 -1.18 -6.72 -4.56
C GLN A 82 0.30 -6.46 -4.89
N ASP A 83 1.19 -7.16 -4.18
CA ASP A 83 2.61 -7.25 -4.52
C ASP A 83 2.98 -8.68 -4.98
N MET A 84 4.27 -9.02 -5.06
CA MET A 84 4.70 -10.36 -5.47
C MET A 84 4.29 -11.48 -4.49
N SER A 85 4.02 -11.15 -3.23
CA SER A 85 3.64 -12.10 -2.18
C SER A 85 2.15 -12.46 -2.23
N GLY A 86 1.33 -11.57 -2.79
CA GLY A 86 -0.11 -11.77 -2.93
C GLY A 86 -0.92 -10.49 -2.72
N PRO A 87 -2.25 -10.61 -2.72
CA PRO A 87 -3.14 -9.49 -2.43
C PRO A 87 -2.99 -9.02 -0.98
N PHE A 88 -3.06 -7.71 -0.78
CA PHE A 88 -3.16 -7.10 0.55
C PHE A 88 -4.55 -7.34 1.17
N ASP A 89 -4.71 -7.03 2.47
CA ASP A 89 -5.99 -7.20 3.16
C ASP A 89 -7.11 -6.41 2.46
N TYR A 90 -8.17 -7.12 2.09
CA TYR A 90 -9.30 -6.57 1.35
C TYR A 90 -9.95 -5.40 2.10
N HIS A 91 -10.18 -5.55 3.41
CA HIS A 91 -10.92 -4.57 4.19
C HIS A 91 -10.08 -3.32 4.45
N LEU A 92 -8.79 -3.49 4.73
CA LEU A 92 -7.84 -2.40 4.96
C LEU A 92 -7.60 -1.59 3.67
N THR A 93 -7.39 -2.25 2.53
CA THR A 93 -7.26 -1.55 1.24
C THR A 93 -8.54 -0.78 0.87
N HIS A 94 -9.73 -1.36 1.11
CA HIS A 94 -10.99 -0.66 0.87
C HIS A 94 -11.23 0.49 1.84
N LYS A 95 -10.85 0.34 3.11
CA LYS A 95 -10.86 1.43 4.10
C LYS A 95 -9.98 2.60 3.62
N LEU A 96 -8.76 2.32 3.15
CA LEU A 96 -7.86 3.36 2.61
C LEU A 96 -8.46 4.07 1.39
N ILE A 97 -9.11 3.33 0.48
CA ILE A 97 -9.81 3.91 -0.66
C ILE A 97 -10.96 4.81 -0.20
N SER A 98 -11.76 4.38 0.79
CA SER A 98 -12.85 5.18 1.34
C SER A 98 -12.33 6.45 1.99
N LEU A 99 -11.29 6.35 2.85
CA LEU A 99 -10.64 7.50 3.46
C LEU A 99 -10.12 8.48 2.42
N ALA A 100 -9.49 7.99 1.36
CA ALA A 100 -9.00 8.84 0.28
C ALA A 100 -10.16 9.57 -0.43
N LYS A 101 -11.28 8.90 -0.70
CA LYS A 101 -12.46 9.51 -1.32
C LYS A 101 -13.14 10.54 -0.42
N GLU A 102 -13.36 10.19 0.84
CA GLU A 102 -14.04 11.05 1.83
C GLU A 102 -13.28 12.35 2.10
N ASN A 103 -11.94 12.31 2.00
CA ASN A 103 -11.07 13.46 2.22
C ASN A 103 -10.60 14.13 0.93
N ASP A 104 -11.15 13.76 -0.24
CA ASP A 104 -10.76 14.28 -1.56
C ASP A 104 -9.24 14.19 -1.85
N ILE A 105 -8.64 13.07 -1.43
CA ILE A 105 -7.22 12.78 -1.62
C ILE A 105 -7.03 12.09 -2.97
N ALA A 106 -6.21 12.70 -3.83
CA ALA A 106 -5.84 12.14 -5.11
C ALA A 106 -5.15 10.78 -4.91
N HIS A 107 -5.77 9.72 -5.42
CA HIS A 107 -5.25 8.36 -5.30
C HIS A 107 -5.40 7.53 -6.58
N ARG A 108 -4.55 6.52 -6.70
CA ARG A 108 -4.59 5.44 -7.70
C ARG A 108 -4.59 4.09 -7.01
N ARG A 109 -5.01 3.06 -7.75
CA ARG A 109 -4.90 1.66 -7.32
C ARG A 109 -3.99 0.94 -8.29
N ASP A 110 -3.07 0.13 -7.79
CA ASP A 110 -2.13 -0.57 -8.66
C ASP A 110 -1.72 -1.96 -8.15
N ILE A 111 -1.00 -2.70 -8.99
CA ILE A 111 -0.46 -4.04 -8.69
C ILE A 111 1.02 -4.10 -9.08
N PHE A 112 1.89 -4.44 -8.13
CA PHE A 112 3.33 -4.53 -8.34
C PHE A 112 3.83 -5.98 -8.32
N ARG A 113 3.81 -6.63 -9.49
CA ARG A 113 4.06 -8.08 -9.63
C ARG A 113 5.47 -8.56 -9.26
N TYR A 114 6.46 -7.68 -9.31
CA TYR A 114 7.89 -8.00 -9.11
C TYR A 114 8.52 -7.25 -7.94
N TYR A 115 7.68 -6.63 -7.12
CA TYR A 115 8.09 -5.86 -5.95
C TYR A 115 7.65 -6.62 -4.70
N ARG A 116 8.43 -6.50 -3.63
CA ARG A 116 8.17 -7.14 -2.34
C ARG A 116 8.18 -6.08 -1.25
N SER A 117 7.11 -6.01 -0.48
CA SER A 117 6.99 -5.04 0.61
C SER A 117 7.50 -5.57 1.95
N ASP A 118 7.76 -4.65 2.89
CA ASP A 118 7.96 -4.95 4.31
C ASP A 118 6.78 -5.69 4.95
N SER A 119 5.57 -5.47 4.42
CA SER A 119 4.36 -6.21 4.82
C SER A 119 4.47 -7.71 4.51
N ALA A 120 5.14 -8.11 3.43
CA ALA A 120 5.40 -9.53 3.14
C ALA A 120 6.33 -10.14 4.18
N ALA A 121 7.40 -9.44 4.57
CA ALA A 121 8.35 -9.90 5.59
C ALA A 121 7.68 -10.08 6.96
N ALA A 122 6.73 -9.20 7.31
CA ALA A 122 5.93 -9.30 8.53
C ALA A 122 5.07 -10.57 8.57
N VAL A 123 4.30 -10.83 7.51
CA VAL A 123 3.40 -11.98 7.42
C VAL A 123 4.19 -13.29 7.39
N GLU A 124 5.25 -13.36 6.60
CA GLU A 124 6.10 -14.56 6.50
C GLU A 124 6.79 -14.93 7.83
N ALA A 125 7.04 -13.95 8.69
CA ALA A 125 7.55 -14.18 10.05
C ALA A 125 6.51 -14.82 11.00
N GLY A 126 5.27 -15.03 10.54
CA GLY A 126 4.20 -15.68 11.29
C GLY A 126 3.27 -14.72 12.03
N ASN A 127 3.30 -13.43 11.69
CA ASN A 127 2.40 -12.46 12.31
C ASN A 127 0.99 -12.53 11.69
N ASP A 128 -0.03 -12.70 12.54
CA ASP A 128 -1.44 -12.66 12.15
C ASP A 128 -1.95 -11.21 12.18
N ILE A 129 -1.60 -10.44 11.14
CA ILE A 129 -1.83 -8.99 11.07
C ILE A 129 -2.38 -8.62 9.69
N ARG A 130 -3.32 -7.67 9.64
CA ARG A 130 -3.81 -7.10 8.38
C ARG A 130 -2.77 -6.17 7.77
N THR A 131 -2.38 -6.43 6.53
CA THR A 131 -1.36 -5.64 5.86
C THR A 131 -1.92 -4.84 4.69
N ALA A 132 -1.38 -3.65 4.49
CA ALA A 132 -1.60 -2.83 3.31
C ALA A 132 -0.35 -2.04 2.97
N LEU A 133 -0.27 -1.59 1.71
CA LEU A 133 0.81 -0.76 1.20
C LEU A 133 0.22 0.45 0.49
N ILE A 134 0.72 1.62 0.85
CA ILE A 134 0.50 2.86 0.09
C ILE A 134 1.85 3.44 -0.32
N GLY A 135 1.89 4.16 -1.44
CA GLY A 135 3.13 4.75 -1.88
C GLY A 135 2.98 6.04 -2.64
N PHE A 136 4.11 6.70 -2.87
CA PHE A 136 4.18 7.93 -3.66
C PHE A 136 4.63 7.60 -5.08
N GLY A 137 3.92 8.14 -6.07
CA GLY A 137 4.30 7.99 -7.46
C GLY A 137 5.68 8.60 -7.75
N ALA A 138 6.59 7.81 -8.29
CA ALA A 138 7.93 8.23 -8.64
C ALA A 138 8.48 7.46 -9.85
N ASP A 139 9.61 7.93 -10.38
CA ASP A 139 10.32 7.32 -11.48
C ASP A 139 11.82 7.16 -11.15
N ALA A 140 12.47 6.22 -11.85
CA ALA A 140 13.91 5.95 -11.80
C ALA A 140 14.45 5.60 -10.40
N SER A 141 13.73 4.75 -9.64
CA SER A 141 14.22 4.19 -8.38
C SER A 141 15.63 3.57 -8.52
N HIS A 142 16.40 3.63 -7.43
CA HIS A 142 17.82 3.25 -7.32
C HIS A 142 18.77 4.01 -8.25
N GLY A 143 18.30 5.06 -8.93
CA GLY A 143 19.07 5.89 -9.84
C GLY A 143 19.05 7.37 -9.43
N GLN A 144 18.55 8.20 -10.35
CA GLN A 144 18.26 9.61 -10.12
C GLN A 144 16.75 9.76 -10.06
N GLU A 145 16.20 9.62 -8.87
CA GLU A 145 14.76 9.52 -8.67
C GLU A 145 14.07 10.86 -8.85
N ARG A 146 12.81 10.76 -9.28
CA ARG A 146 11.92 11.90 -9.50
C ARG A 146 10.54 11.58 -8.96
N THR A 147 9.94 12.56 -8.29
CA THR A 147 8.54 12.50 -7.85
C THR A 147 7.93 13.89 -7.88
N HIS A 148 6.61 14.01 -7.98
CA HIS A 148 5.94 15.29 -7.79
C HIS A 148 5.62 15.52 -6.30
N ARG A 149 5.63 16.79 -5.87
CA ARG A 149 5.26 17.14 -4.48
C ARG A 149 3.83 16.72 -4.15
N ASP A 150 2.94 16.70 -5.15
CA ASP A 150 1.54 16.33 -4.97
C ASP A 150 1.39 14.89 -4.48
N ALA A 151 2.18 13.93 -5.00
CA ALA A 151 2.15 12.55 -4.50
C ALA A 151 2.53 12.47 -3.03
N LEU A 152 3.56 13.21 -2.59
CA LEU A 152 3.96 13.25 -1.18
C LEU A 152 2.92 13.92 -0.28
N VAL A 153 2.24 14.97 -0.78
CA VAL A 153 1.13 15.61 -0.07
C VAL A 153 -0.04 14.63 0.07
N ALA A 154 -0.44 13.97 -1.02
CA ALA A 154 -1.51 12.98 -1.02
C ALA A 154 -1.20 11.80 -0.09
N LEU A 155 0.04 11.27 -0.16
CA LEU A 155 0.51 10.21 0.73
C LEU A 155 0.42 10.66 2.20
N THR A 156 0.93 11.84 2.53
CA THR A 156 0.90 12.38 3.90
C THR A 156 -0.54 12.55 4.40
N GLN A 157 -1.43 13.09 3.56
CA GLN A 157 -2.84 13.26 3.91
C GLN A 157 -3.53 11.92 4.16
N LEU A 158 -3.25 10.91 3.34
CA LEU A 158 -3.82 9.57 3.50
C LEU A 158 -3.32 8.90 4.78
N VAL A 159 -2.03 9.06 5.11
CA VAL A 159 -1.45 8.59 6.37
C VAL A 159 -2.12 9.26 7.57
N ILE A 160 -2.32 10.58 7.54
CA ILE A 160 -3.02 11.30 8.61
C ILE A 160 -4.46 10.79 8.75
N ALA A 161 -5.20 10.70 7.64
CA ALA A 161 -6.58 10.21 7.64
C ALA A 161 -6.67 8.78 8.19
N TYR A 162 -5.71 7.93 7.86
CA TYR A 162 -5.60 6.59 8.41
C TYR A 162 -5.32 6.58 9.92
N MET A 163 -4.33 7.36 10.39
CA MET A 163 -3.96 7.45 11.81
C MET A 163 -5.12 7.87 12.72
N ILE A 164 -6.03 8.72 12.24
CA ILE A 164 -7.20 9.20 13.00
C ILE A 164 -8.46 8.37 12.77
N SER A 165 -8.39 7.33 11.96
CA SER A 165 -9.52 6.45 11.64
C SER A 165 -9.60 5.26 12.59
N GLU A 166 -10.82 4.80 12.85
CA GLU A 166 -11.08 3.54 13.55
C GLU A 166 -10.43 2.35 12.83
N PRO A 167 -9.81 1.37 13.52
CA PRO A 167 -9.32 0.15 12.87
C PRO A 167 -10.47 -0.58 12.15
N VAL A 168 -10.14 -1.31 11.09
CA VAL A 168 -11.03 -2.14 10.29
C VAL A 168 -11.92 -3.01 11.17
N ALA A 169 -11.32 -3.67 12.17
CA ALA A 169 -12.04 -4.50 13.11
C ALA A 169 -11.51 -4.29 14.53
N ARG A 170 -12.27 -3.55 15.36
CA ARG A 170 -11.95 -3.39 16.79
C ARG A 170 -11.86 -4.74 17.53
N ARG A 171 -12.54 -5.77 17.02
CA ARG A 171 -12.45 -7.15 17.53
C ARG A 171 -11.00 -7.65 17.61
N ASP A 172 -10.13 -7.19 16.71
CA ASP A 172 -8.73 -7.65 16.60
C ASP A 172 -7.90 -7.28 17.86
N SER A 173 -8.44 -6.49 18.80
CA SER A 173 -7.86 -6.31 20.14
C SER A 173 -7.94 -7.55 21.04
N HIS A 174 -8.73 -8.56 20.67
CA HIS A 174 -8.93 -9.78 21.43
C HIS A 174 -8.27 -10.97 20.71
N SER A 175 -7.33 -11.65 21.37
CA SER A 175 -6.64 -12.82 20.80
C SER A 175 -7.57 -14.02 20.55
N MET A 176 -8.69 -14.11 21.26
CA MET A 176 -9.74 -15.10 21.06
C MET A 176 -11.12 -14.49 21.34
N GLY A 177 -12.12 -14.84 20.53
CA GLY A 177 -13.48 -14.31 20.66
C GLY A 177 -14.49 -15.03 19.77
N SER A 178 -15.77 -14.70 19.92
CA SER A 178 -16.85 -15.18 19.05
C SER A 178 -16.72 -14.62 17.62
N LEU A 179 -17.52 -15.10 16.68
CA LEU A 179 -17.56 -14.54 15.30
C LEU A 179 -18.12 -13.11 15.23
N GLU A 180 -18.69 -12.60 16.33
CA GLU A 180 -19.26 -11.26 16.38
C GLU A 180 -18.18 -10.20 16.15
N GLY A 181 -18.41 -9.29 15.20
CA GLY A 181 -17.44 -8.26 14.81
C GLY A 181 -16.32 -8.75 13.89
N PHE A 182 -16.38 -9.99 13.39
CA PHE A 182 -15.48 -10.46 12.34
C PHE A 182 -15.83 -9.81 10.99
N THR A 183 -14.83 -9.56 10.16
CA THR A 183 -15.02 -8.94 8.85
C THR A 183 -15.67 -9.91 7.87
N GLU A 184 -16.76 -9.50 7.23
CA GLU A 184 -17.44 -10.28 6.19
C GLU A 184 -17.27 -9.63 4.82
N GLN A 185 -17.05 -10.45 3.80
CA GLN A 185 -17.06 -10.02 2.41
C GLN A 185 -18.46 -10.14 1.80
N LEU A 186 -18.65 -9.51 0.64
CA LEU A 186 -19.90 -9.62 -0.11
C LEU A 186 -20.26 -11.09 -0.35
N ARG A 187 -21.52 -11.43 -0.05
CA ARG A 187 -22.05 -12.75 -0.39
C ARG A 187 -22.13 -12.85 -1.93
N PRO A 188 -22.01 -14.05 -2.52
CA PRO A 188 -22.04 -14.23 -3.98
C PRO A 188 -23.24 -13.55 -4.67
N GLN A 189 -24.40 -13.53 -4.01
CA GLN A 189 -25.62 -12.87 -4.50
C GLN A 189 -25.56 -11.33 -4.53
N ASP A 190 -24.70 -10.74 -3.72
CA ASP A 190 -24.48 -9.29 -3.60
C ASP A 190 -23.28 -8.83 -4.46
N MET A 191 -22.54 -9.77 -5.07
CA MET A 191 -21.43 -9.46 -5.96
C MET A 191 -21.95 -8.91 -7.30
N VAL A 192 -21.57 -7.68 -7.63
CA VAL A 192 -21.82 -7.10 -8.96
C VAL A 192 -20.79 -7.67 -9.93
N LEU A 193 -21.25 -8.39 -10.95
CA LEU A 193 -20.37 -8.88 -12.01
C LEU A 193 -19.75 -7.67 -12.75
N PRO A 194 -18.42 -7.67 -12.96
CA PRO A 194 -17.79 -6.59 -13.71
C PRO A 194 -18.41 -6.49 -15.10
N THR A 195 -18.82 -5.28 -15.48
CA THR A 195 -19.34 -4.98 -16.82
C THR A 195 -18.23 -4.85 -17.85
N THR A 196 -16.97 -4.86 -17.42
CA THR A 196 -15.81 -4.93 -18.30
C THR A 196 -15.82 -6.27 -19.03
N PRO A 197 -15.97 -6.29 -20.37
CA PRO A 197 -15.92 -7.53 -21.10
C PRO A 197 -14.56 -8.19 -20.87
N LEU A 198 -14.57 -9.49 -20.56
CA LEU A 198 -13.34 -10.26 -20.62
C LEU A 198 -12.84 -10.24 -22.06
N PRO A 199 -11.54 -10.06 -22.30
CA PRO A 199 -10.96 -10.20 -23.63
C PRO A 199 -11.33 -11.57 -24.22
N THR A 200 -11.63 -11.60 -25.51
CA THR A 200 -12.01 -12.88 -26.13
C THR A 200 -10.79 -13.80 -26.19
N PRO A 201 -10.96 -15.13 -26.07
CA PRO A 201 -9.84 -16.06 -26.10
C PRO A 201 -8.93 -15.86 -27.34
N GLU A 202 -9.50 -15.49 -28.48
CA GLU A 202 -8.76 -15.21 -29.73
C GLU A 202 -7.79 -14.04 -29.57
N GLU A 203 -8.14 -12.99 -28.81
CA GLU A 203 -7.27 -11.83 -28.55
C GLU A 203 -5.98 -12.22 -27.80
N PHE A 204 -5.99 -13.32 -27.03
CA PHE A 204 -4.79 -13.87 -26.39
C PHE A 204 -4.01 -14.80 -27.31
N LEU A 205 -4.71 -15.59 -28.11
CA LEU A 205 -4.13 -16.66 -28.93
C LEU A 205 -3.48 -16.12 -30.22
N ASP A 206 -3.98 -15.01 -30.76
CA ASP A 206 -3.49 -14.41 -32.00
C ASP A 206 -2.37 -13.39 -31.81
N THR A 207 -1.94 -13.12 -30.57
CA THR A 207 -0.68 -12.40 -30.33
C THR A 207 0.47 -13.34 -30.69
N PRO A 208 1.21 -13.15 -31.81
CA PRO A 208 2.38 -13.96 -32.05
C PRO A 208 3.35 -13.69 -30.90
N PHE A 209 3.85 -14.76 -30.26
CA PHE A 209 5.07 -14.69 -29.47
C PHE A 209 6.24 -14.34 -30.41
N SER A 210 6.30 -13.10 -30.89
CA SER A 210 7.51 -12.58 -31.55
C SER A 210 8.49 -12.21 -30.45
N VAL A 211 9.02 -13.23 -29.78
CA VAL A 211 10.32 -13.10 -29.13
C VAL A 211 11.33 -13.10 -30.28
N THR A 212 11.71 -11.94 -30.79
CA THR A 212 12.92 -11.82 -31.63
C THR A 212 14.13 -12.07 -30.73
N PRO A 213 14.96 -13.11 -30.99
CA PRO A 213 16.09 -13.44 -30.13
C PRO A 213 17.34 -12.57 -30.41
N SER A 214 17.20 -11.24 -30.52
CA SER A 214 18.35 -10.36 -30.84
C SER A 214 18.60 -9.17 -29.92
N GLU A 215 17.92 -9.03 -28.78
CA GLU A 215 18.22 -7.97 -27.80
C GLU A 215 18.54 -8.55 -26.42
N ARG A 216 19.48 -9.50 -26.39
CA ARG A 216 20.31 -9.75 -25.21
C ARG A 216 21.75 -9.40 -25.56
N LEU A 217 22.12 -8.15 -25.34
CA LEU A 217 23.44 -7.70 -24.90
C LEU A 217 23.25 -6.43 -24.06
#